data_AF-A0A3B8NXY4-F1
#
_entry.id   AF-A0A3B8NXY4-F1
#
_cell.length_a   1.000
_cell.length_b   1.000
_cell.length_c   1.000
_cell.angle_alpha   90.00
_cell.angle_beta   90.00
_cell.angle_gamma   90.00
#
_symmetry.space_group_name_H-M   'P 1'
#
loop_
_entity.id
_entity.type
_entity.pdbx_description
1 polymer ?
#
loop_
_entity_poly.entity_id
_entity_poly.type
_entity_poly.pdbx_seq_one_letter_code
_entity_poly.pdbx_strand_id
1 'polypeptide(L)'
;TTPDHKKAFGYYQIAATDAGNFLALSACGDCYYDGDGTTRNYRMALSYYERAAEAESPQAASQCSYMYSEGIGTAADPKKAAYYSAKAKK
;
A
#
# COMPACT_ATOMS: atom_id res chain seq x y z
N THR A 1 -2.77 8.71 -17.42
CA THR A 1 -1.85 7.57 -17.28
C THR A 1 -1.37 7.11 -18.65
N THR A 2 -0.08 6.84 -18.80
CA THR A 2 0.52 6.30 -20.03
C THR A 2 0.21 4.80 -20.18
N PRO A 3 0.21 4.24 -21.40
CA PRO A 3 0.01 2.82 -21.62
C PRO A 3 0.99 1.94 -20.82
N ASP A 4 2.22 2.42 -20.63
CA ASP A 4 3.27 1.69 -19.89
C ASP A 4 2.96 1.60 -18.40
N HIS A 5 2.41 2.66 -17.79
CA HIS A 5 2.00 2.62 -16.38
C HIS A 5 0.85 1.63 -16.16
N LYS A 6 -0.10 1.51 -17.10
CA LYS A 6 -1.18 0.49 -17.00
C LYS A 6 -0.63 -0.93 -17.09
N LYS A 7 0.33 -1.17 -17.98
CA LYS A 7 0.97 -2.48 -18.10
C LYS A 7 1.77 -2.82 -16.84
N ALA A 8 2.57 -1.88 -16.34
CA ALA A 8 3.33 -2.05 -15.10
C ALA A 8 2.41 -2.39 -13.93
N PHE A 9 1.31 -1.65 -13.77
CA PHE A 9 0.30 -1.94 -12.76
C PHE A 9 -0.27 -3.36 -12.89
N GLY A 10 -0.61 -3.80 -14.10
CA GLY A 10 -1.05 -5.18 -14.35
C GLY A 10 -0.02 -6.23 -13.92
N TYR A 11 1.27 -6.01 -14.20
CA TYR A 11 2.34 -6.92 -13.74
C TYR A 11 2.47 -6.93 -12.22
N TYR A 12 2.39 -5.78 -11.55
CA TYR A 12 2.41 -5.71 -10.09
C TYR A 12 1.22 -6.46 -9.49
N GLN A 13 0.03 -6.35 -10.07
CA GLN A 13 -1.16 -7.07 -9.59
C GLN A 13 -1.00 -8.60 -9.70
N ILE A 14 -0.41 -9.08 -10.79
CA ILE A 14 -0.09 -10.50 -10.96
C ILE A 14 0.96 -10.94 -9.93
N ALA A 15 2.04 -10.18 -9.77
CA ALA A 15 3.08 -10.51 -8.79
C ALA A 15 2.57 -10.46 -7.33
N ALA A 16 1.60 -9.59 -7.03
CA ALA A 16 0.97 -9.45 -5.73
C ALA A 16 0.04 -10.63 -5.35
N THR A 17 -0.16 -11.61 -6.24
CA THR A 17 -0.84 -12.88 -5.89
C THR A 17 0.10 -13.86 -5.21
N ASP A 18 1.42 -13.69 -5.36
CA ASP A 18 2.41 -14.52 -4.68
C ASP A 18 2.50 -14.14 -3.20
N ALA A 19 2.31 -15.14 -2.33
CA ALA A 19 2.26 -14.91 -0.90
C ALA A 19 3.61 -14.40 -0.40
N GLY A 20 3.61 -13.26 0.29
CA GLY A 20 4.84 -12.67 0.82
C GLY A 20 5.62 -11.78 -0.15
N ASN A 21 5.16 -11.59 -1.40
CA ASN A 21 5.77 -10.61 -2.30
C ASN A 21 5.37 -9.16 -1.91
N PHE A 22 5.97 -8.67 -0.83
CA PHE A 22 5.67 -7.35 -0.30
C PHE A 22 6.06 -6.22 -1.26
N LEU A 23 7.06 -6.43 -2.14
CA LEU A 23 7.46 -5.43 -3.13
C LEU A 23 6.34 -5.18 -4.14
N ALA A 24 5.74 -6.24 -4.68
CA ALA A 24 4.61 -6.13 -5.60
C ALA A 24 3.37 -5.55 -4.91
N LEU A 25 3.13 -5.91 -3.65
CA LEU A 25 2.04 -5.36 -2.85
C LEU A 25 2.22 -3.85 -2.61
N SER A 26 3.42 -3.41 -2.22
CA SER A 26 3.74 -1.98 -2.03
C SER A 26 3.61 -1.20 -3.34
N ALA A 27 4.12 -1.74 -4.45
CA ALA A 27 3.99 -1.10 -5.77
C ALA A 27 2.51 -0.96 -6.20
N CYS A 28 1.66 -1.95 -5.93
CA CYS A 28 0.22 -1.81 -6.13
C CYS A 28 -0.38 -0.72 -5.24
N GLY A 29 0.07 -0.63 -3.98
CA GLY A 29 -0.30 0.44 -3.04
C GLY A 29 0.02 1.82 -3.60
N ASP A 30 1.25 2.01 -4.07
CA ASP A 30 1.74 3.27 -4.67
C ASP A 30 0.91 3.63 -5.92
N CYS A 31 0.69 2.67 -6.82
CA CYS A 31 -0.15 2.87 -8.00
C CYS A 31 -1.56 3.37 -7.63
N TYR A 32 -2.20 2.79 -6.61
CA TYR A 32 -3.50 3.28 -6.16
C TYR A 32 -3.42 4.61 -5.39
N TYR A 33 -2.33 4.89 -4.69
CA TYR A 33 -2.14 6.13 -3.96
C TYR A 33 -1.95 7.33 -4.89
N ASP A 34 -1.14 7.17 -5.94
CA ASP A 34 -0.84 8.22 -6.91
C ASP A 34 -1.82 8.24 -8.10
N GLY A 35 -2.51 7.12 -8.35
CA GLY A 35 -3.31 6.94 -9.57
C GLY A 35 -2.45 6.62 -10.78
N ASP A 36 -1.33 5.94 -10.58
CA ASP A 36 -0.42 5.54 -11.63
C ASP A 36 -0.76 4.16 -12.19
N GLY A 37 -1.15 4.13 -13.47
CA GLY A 37 -1.59 2.90 -14.13
C GLY A 37 -3.02 2.49 -13.75
N THR A 38 -3.63 3.16 -12.78
CA THR A 38 -5.00 2.94 -12.28
C THR A 38 -5.67 4.28 -11.95
N THR A 39 -6.91 4.27 -11.46
CA THR A 39 -7.51 5.47 -10.86
C THR A 39 -7.10 5.54 -9.40
N ARG A 40 -6.74 6.74 -8.93
CA ARG A 40 -6.39 6.97 -7.54
C ARG A 40 -7.50 6.49 -6.60
N ASN A 41 -7.14 5.64 -5.65
CA ASN A 41 -8.06 5.05 -4.69
C ASN A 41 -7.31 4.73 -3.38
N TYR A 42 -7.36 5.69 -2.45
CA TYR A 42 -6.68 5.57 -1.17
C TYR A 42 -7.13 4.36 -0.32
N ARG A 43 -8.40 3.94 -0.44
CA ARG A 43 -8.88 2.76 0.29
C ARG A 43 -8.22 1.47 -0.22
N MET A 44 -8.07 1.36 -1.55
CA MET A 44 -7.34 0.25 -2.15
C MET A 44 -5.84 0.34 -1.84
N ALA A 45 -5.25 1.53 -1.93
CA ALA A 45 -3.84 1.75 -1.56
C ALA A 45 -3.56 1.26 -0.14
N LEU A 46 -4.37 1.69 0.83
CA LEU A 46 -4.28 1.27 2.22
C LEU A 46 -4.36 -0.25 2.35
N SER A 47 -5.33 -0.89 1.70
CA SER A 47 -5.47 -2.36 1.75
C SER A 47 -4.23 -3.10 1.22
N TYR A 48 -3.60 -2.59 0.17
CA TYR A 48 -2.35 -3.17 -0.36
C TYR A 48 -1.17 -2.94 0.58
N TYR A 49 -1.03 -1.73 1.14
CA TYR A 49 0.00 -1.47 2.14
C TYR A 49 -0.18 -2.28 3.42
N GLU A 50 -1.42 -2.50 3.89
CA GLU A 50 -1.68 -3.36 5.05
C GLU A 50 -1.18 -4.77 4.77
N ARG A 51 -1.51 -5.35 3.60
CA ARG A 51 -1.02 -6.67 3.19
C ARG A 51 0.51 -6.72 3.09
N ALA A 52 1.14 -5.69 2.51
CA ALA A 52 2.60 -5.61 2.41
C ALA A 52 3.26 -5.48 3.78
N ALA A 53 2.67 -4.70 4.70
CA ALA A 53 3.13 -4.57 6.07
C ALA A 53 2.97 -5.90 6.84
N GLU A 54 1.89 -6.64 6.60
CA GLU A 54 1.72 -8.01 7.13
C GLU A 54 2.76 -9.00 6.57
N ALA A 55 3.21 -8.79 5.33
CA ALA A 55 4.35 -9.48 4.72
C ALA A 55 5.72 -8.85 5.08
N GLU A 56 5.80 -8.19 6.23
CA GLU A 56 7.03 -7.64 6.82
C GLU A 56 7.71 -6.52 6.01
N SER A 57 6.99 -5.76 5.18
CA SER A 57 7.54 -4.53 4.59
C SER A 57 7.50 -3.34 5.56
N PRO A 58 8.66 -2.81 6.00
CA PRO A 58 8.69 -1.64 6.89
C PRO A 58 8.24 -0.36 6.19
N GLN A 59 8.46 -0.26 4.87
CA GLN A 59 8.02 0.88 4.06
C GLN A 59 6.50 0.93 3.98
N ALA A 60 5.85 -0.20 3.69
CA ALA A 60 4.39 -0.27 3.68
C ALA A 60 3.79 -0.02 5.06
N ALA A 61 4.43 -0.52 6.12
CA ALA A 61 4.00 -0.22 7.49
C ALA A 61 4.09 1.29 7.79
N SER A 62 5.13 1.97 7.32
CA SER A 62 5.24 3.43 7.44
C SER A 62 4.10 4.16 6.72
N GLN A 63 3.75 3.71 5.51
CA GLN A 63 2.62 4.28 4.76
C GLN A 63 1.27 4.02 5.46
N CYS A 64 1.03 2.82 5.97
CA CYS A 64 -0.16 2.53 6.78
C CYS A 64 -0.24 3.45 8.01
N SER A 65 0.88 3.65 8.71
CA SER A 65 0.93 4.51 9.89
C SER A 65 0.50 5.94 9.57
N TYR A 66 1.05 6.50 8.48
CA TYR A 66 0.69 7.82 7.98
C TYR A 66 -0.77 7.90 7.52
N MET A 67 -1.25 6.94 6.73
CA MET A 67 -2.63 6.95 6.24
C MET A 67 -3.65 6.87 7.38
N TYR A 68 -3.36 6.10 8.43
CA TYR A 68 -4.19 6.03 9.62
C TYR A 68 -4.09 7.28 10.51
N SER A 69 -2.94 7.99 10.56
CA SER A 69 -2.85 9.24 11.30
C SER A 69 -3.67 10.35 10.64
N GLU A 70 -3.61 10.43 9.32
CA GLU A 70 -4.27 11.48 8.53
C GLU A 70 -5.71 11.14 8.13
N GLY A 71 -6.15 9.89 8.31
CA GLY A 71 -7.46 9.44 7.81
C GLY A 71 -7.54 9.44 6.28
N ILE A 72 -6.47 9.00 5.61
CA ILE A 72 -6.43 8.87 4.15
C ILE A 72 -6.94 7.48 3.76
N GLY A 73 -8.01 7.44 2.97
CA GLY A 73 -8.62 6.17 2.53
C GLY A 73 -9.44 5.42 3.59
N THR A 74 -9.52 5.98 4.80
CA THR A 74 -10.28 5.49 5.96
C THR A 74 -10.47 6.63 6.96
N ALA A 75 -11.27 6.47 8.02
CA ALA A 75 -11.24 7.39 9.14
C ALA A 75 -9.89 7.30 9.88
N ALA A 76 -9.42 8.42 10.44
CA ALA A 76 -8.21 8.43 11.25
C ALA A 76 -8.35 7.46 12.44
N ASP A 77 -7.31 6.66 12.66
CA ASP A 77 -7.24 5.68 13.74
C ASP A 77 -5.84 5.71 14.37
N PRO A 78 -5.66 6.50 15.45
CA PRO A 78 -4.38 6.61 16.14
C PRO A 78 -3.84 5.28 16.68
N LYS A 79 -4.73 4.31 16.99
CA LYS A 79 -4.31 3.00 17.50
C LYS A 79 -3.69 2.19 16.38
N LYS A 80 -4.33 2.15 15.21
CA LYS A 80 -3.73 1.51 14.02
C LYS A 80 -2.48 2.24 13.54
N ALA A 81 -2.46 3.57 13.58
CA ALA A 81 -1.27 4.35 13.25
C ALA A 81 -0.08 3.95 14.12
N ALA A 82 -0.28 3.83 15.45
CA ALA A 82 0.75 3.39 16.38
C ALA A 82 1.17 1.92 16.15
N TYR A 83 0.21 1.03 15.86
CA TYR A 83 0.49 -0.37 15.53
C TYR A 83 1.42 -0.51 14.32
N TYR A 84 1.09 0.16 13.22
CA TYR A 84 1.92 0.12 12.01
C TYR A 84 3.25 0.87 12.18
N SER A 85 3.30 1.95 12.99
CA SER A 85 4.56 2.61 13.35
C SER A 85 5.52 1.68 14.10
N ALA A 86 5.00 0.86 15.01
CA ALA A 86 5.81 -0.14 15.71
C ALA A 86 6.29 -1.24 14.75
N LYS A 87 5.47 -1.61 13.76
CA LYS A 87 5.83 -2.61 12.74
C LYS A 87 6.88 -2.11 11.76
N ALA A 88 6.89 -0.82 11.44
CA ALA A 88 7.89 -0.19 10.58
C ALA A 88 9.31 -0.12 11.18
N LYS A 89 9.46 -0.38 12.49
CA LYS A 89 10.75 -0.34 13.21
C LYS A 89 11.40 -1.71 13.37
N LYS A 90 10.78 -2.76 12.82
CA LYS A 90 11.32 -4.12 12.80
C LYS A 90 12.18 -4.30 11.55
#